data_AF-A0A809Z740-F1
#
_entry.id   AF-A0A809Z740-F1
#
_cell.length_a   1.000
_cell.length_b   1.000
_cell.length_c   1.000
_cell.angle_alpha   90.00
_cell.angle_beta   90.00
_cell.angle_gamma   90.00
#
_symmetry.space_group_name_H-M   'P 1'
#
loop_
_entity.id
_entity.type
_entity.pdbx_description
1 polymer ?
#
loop_
_entity_poly.entity_id
_entity_poly.type
_entity_poly.pdbx_seq_one_letter_code
_entity_poly.pdbx_strand_id
1 'polypeptide(L)'
;MPTYISTSYVERQNLTLRMTQKRFARLTNAFSKKLDHHAAAVSLYVAHYNLCRVHEALRTTPAVALGVAERVWAIGDLLEAALSLEPNRPVRIKRQFTVIDGGKR
;
A
#
# COMPACT_ATOMS: atom_id res chain seq x y z
N MET A 1 -13.94 11.36 -18.35
CA MET A 1 -12.61 11.92 -18.06
C MET A 1 -12.73 12.82 -16.85
N PRO A 2 -11.81 12.77 -15.87
CA PRO A 2 -11.87 13.66 -14.70
C PRO A 2 -11.73 15.13 -15.13
N THR A 3 -12.61 15.99 -14.60
CA THR A 3 -12.72 17.41 -14.97
C THR A 3 -11.50 18.26 -14.52
N TYR A 4 -10.74 17.75 -13.54
CA TYR A 4 -9.56 18.43 -12.98
C TYR A 4 -8.43 17.41 -12.72
N ILE A 5 -7.19 17.85 -12.95
CA ILE A 5 -5.99 17.09 -12.62
C ILE A 5 -5.46 17.61 -11.28
N SER A 6 -5.38 16.74 -10.26
CA SER A 6 -4.87 17.07 -8.92
C SER A 6 -4.16 15.86 -8.31
N THR A 7 -3.13 16.12 -7.50
CA THR A 7 -2.37 15.10 -6.74
C THR A 7 -2.96 14.83 -5.35
N SER A 8 -3.97 15.60 -4.93
CA SER A 8 -4.52 15.58 -3.57
C SER A 8 -4.93 14.19 -3.07
N TYR A 9 -5.49 13.34 -3.95
CA TYR A 9 -5.86 11.97 -3.61
C TYR A 9 -4.64 11.10 -3.25
N VAL A 10 -3.56 11.22 -4.04
CA VAL A 10 -2.31 10.48 -3.82
C VAL A 10 -1.62 10.99 -2.56
N GLU A 11 -1.63 12.31 -2.32
CA GLU A 11 -1.07 12.91 -1.12
C GLU A 11 -1.79 12.44 0.16
N ARG A 12 -3.12 12.40 0.15
CA ARG A 12 -3.92 11.89 1.27
C ARG A 12 -3.69 10.41 1.52
N GLN A 13 -3.57 9.61 0.45
CA GLN A 13 -3.20 8.20 0.57
C GLN A 13 -1.81 8.04 1.19
N ASN A 14 -0.83 8.82 0.74
CA ASN A 14 0.54 8.79 1.27
C ASN A 14 0.60 9.14 2.75
N LEU A 15 -0.14 10.15 3.19
CA LEU A 15 -0.27 10.48 4.61
C LEU A 15 -0.84 9.30 5.40
N THR A 16 -1.94 8.73 4.93
CA THR A 16 -2.61 7.61 5.61
C THR A 16 -1.67 6.40 5.73
N LEU A 17 -0.97 6.06 4.65
CA LEU A 17 0.00 4.96 4.62
C LEU A 17 1.12 5.18 5.64
N ARG A 18 1.71 6.38 5.71
CA ARG A 18 2.81 6.67 6.65
C ARG A 18 2.36 6.67 8.12
N MET A 19 1.12 7.09 8.38
CA MET A 19 0.58 7.12 9.75
C MET A 19 0.25 5.72 10.26
N THR A 20 -0.28 4.85 9.40
CA THR A 20 -0.71 3.49 9.74
C THR A 20 0.41 2.45 9.60
N GLN A 21 1.41 2.69 8.75
CA GLN A 21 2.52 1.78 8.48
C GLN A 21 3.87 2.45 8.72
N LYS A 22 4.46 2.16 9.89
CA LYS A 22 5.74 2.74 10.31
C LYS A 22 6.93 2.37 9.41
N ARG A 23 6.83 1.33 8.58
CA ARG A 23 7.84 1.01 7.55
C ARG A 23 8.12 2.14 6.56
N PHE A 24 7.22 3.13 6.43
CA PHE A 24 7.40 4.33 5.60
C PHE A 24 7.79 5.60 6.40
N ALA A 25 8.06 5.46 7.70
CA ALA A 25 8.53 6.55 8.55
C ALA A 25 10.05 6.45 8.79
N ARG A 26 10.69 7.59 9.08
CA ARG A 26 12.11 7.66 9.47
C ARG A 26 12.26 7.47 10.98
N LEU A 27 13.46 7.11 11.44
CA LEU A 27 13.83 7.02 12.86
C LEU A 27 12.91 6.09 13.68
N THR A 28 12.60 4.93 13.12
CA THR A 28 11.78 3.90 13.76
C THR A 28 12.46 2.53 13.66
N ASN A 29 12.21 1.67 14.63
CA ASN A 29 12.66 0.27 14.63
C ASN A 29 11.82 -0.62 13.69
N ALA A 30 10.69 -0.14 13.19
CA ALA A 30 9.75 -0.90 12.36
C ALA A 30 10.17 -0.95 10.87
N PHE A 31 11.45 -1.19 10.58
CA PHE A 31 11.96 -1.31 9.21
C PHE A 31 11.99 -2.77 8.73
N SER A 32 11.92 -2.97 7.41
CA SER A 32 12.02 -4.30 6.80
C SER A 32 13.43 -4.57 6.32
N LYS A 33 14.02 -5.71 6.72
CA LYS A 33 15.36 -6.13 6.29
C LYS A 33 15.38 -6.81 4.91
N LYS A 34 14.25 -7.42 4.53
CA LYS A 34 14.05 -8.08 3.23
C LYS A 34 12.92 -7.42 2.48
N LEU A 35 13.04 -7.36 1.15
CA LEU A 35 12.04 -6.75 0.28
C LEU A 35 10.71 -7.51 0.35
N ASP A 36 10.75 -8.84 0.45
CA ASP A 36 9.55 -9.69 0.57
C ASP A 36 8.70 -9.34 1.80
N HIS A 37 9.35 -9.08 2.96
CA HIS A 37 8.64 -8.67 4.17
C HIS A 37 8.03 -7.27 4.05
N HIS A 38 8.70 -6.38 3.30
CA HIS A 38 8.15 -5.06 3.01
C HIS A 38 6.92 -5.18 2.11
N ALA A 39 7.02 -5.96 1.02
CA ALA A 39 5.92 -6.21 0.11
C ALA A 39 4.72 -6.86 0.82
N ALA A 40 4.95 -7.89 1.64
CA ALA A 40 3.90 -8.52 2.43
C ALA A 40 3.19 -7.53 3.38
N ALA A 41 3.95 -6.66 4.07
CA ALA A 41 3.37 -5.66 4.95
C ALA A 41 2.55 -4.59 4.21
N VAL A 42 3.00 -4.20 3.00
CA VAL A 42 2.25 -3.29 2.12
C VAL A 42 0.98 -3.97 1.62
N SER A 43 1.07 -5.20 1.13
CA SER A 43 -0.09 -6.00 0.68
C SER A 43 -1.13 -6.11 1.78
N LEU A 44 -0.72 -6.42 3.01
CA LEU A 44 -1.62 -6.51 4.16
C LEU A 44 -2.30 -5.16 4.46
N TYR A 45 -1.56 -4.05 4.42
CA TYR A 45 -2.13 -2.72 4.58
C TYR A 45 -3.17 -2.41 3.49
N VAL A 46 -2.85 -2.68 2.23
CA VAL A 46 -3.73 -2.39 1.10
C VAL A 46 -5.02 -3.22 1.20
N ALA A 47 -4.91 -4.51 1.49
CA ALA A 47 -6.07 -5.39 1.65
C ALA A 47 -6.94 -4.93 2.82
N HIS A 48 -6.35 -4.70 4.00
CA HIS A 48 -7.09 -4.24 5.17
C HIS A 48 -7.78 -2.88 4.94
N TYR A 49 -7.09 -1.91 4.35
CA TYR A 49 -7.64 -0.57 4.11
C TYR A 49 -8.82 -0.61 3.13
N ASN A 50 -8.73 -1.43 2.08
CA ASN A 50 -9.76 -1.45 1.04
C ASN A 50 -10.93 -2.39 1.34
N LEU A 51 -10.68 -3.51 2.05
CA LEU A 51 -11.67 -4.58 2.22
C LEU A 51 -12.29 -4.63 3.62
N CYS A 52 -11.54 -4.26 4.67
CA CYS A 52 -11.98 -4.44 6.06
C CYS A 52 -12.30 -3.12 6.76
N ARG A 53 -11.52 -2.07 6.51
CA ARG A 53 -11.67 -0.78 7.20
C ARG A 53 -12.78 0.05 6.60
N VAL A 54 -13.85 0.29 7.37
CA VAL A 54 -14.90 1.24 7.01
C VAL A 54 -14.31 2.66 6.97
N HIS A 55 -14.47 3.34 5.83
CA HIS A 55 -14.00 4.70 5.64
C HIS A 55 -15.08 5.69 6.11
N GLU A 56 -14.72 6.62 7.00
CA GLU A 56 -15.68 7.52 7.65
C GLU A 56 -16.54 8.31 6.66
N ALA A 57 -15.93 8.87 5.60
CA ALA A 57 -16.66 9.65 4.60
C ALA A 57 -17.54 8.77 3.69
N LEU A 58 -17.17 7.51 3.46
CA LEU A 58 -17.94 6.60 2.58
C LEU A 58 -19.00 5.82 3.36
N ARG A 59 -18.88 5.74 4.69
CA ARG A 59 -19.69 4.89 5.58
C ARG A 59 -19.67 3.39 5.22
N THR A 60 -18.77 3.00 4.32
CA THR A 60 -18.49 1.62 3.91
C THR A 60 -16.99 1.49 3.55
N THR A 61 -16.54 0.31 3.11
CA THR A 61 -15.16 0.13 2.65
C THR A 61 -14.99 0.60 1.21
N PRO A 62 -13.79 1.05 0.79
CA PRO A 62 -13.53 1.43 -0.60
C PRO A 62 -13.88 0.32 -1.61
N ALA A 63 -13.62 -0.94 -1.30
CA ALA A 63 -13.94 -2.05 -2.20
C ALA A 63 -15.45 -2.25 -2.39
N VAL A 64 -16.25 -2.06 -1.33
CA VAL A 64 -17.72 -2.14 -1.45
C VAL A 64 -18.26 -0.95 -2.24
N ALA A 65 -17.78 0.26 -1.97
CA ALA A 65 -18.19 1.46 -2.70
C ALA A 65 -17.89 1.38 -4.21
N LEU A 66 -16.84 0.64 -4.59
CA LEU A 66 -16.45 0.39 -5.98
C LEU A 66 -17.08 -0.87 -6.59
N GLY A 67 -17.88 -1.64 -5.84
CA GLY A 67 -18.46 -2.90 -6.30
C GLY A 67 -17.45 -4.03 -6.49
N VAL A 68 -16.23 -3.90 -5.95
CA VAL A 68 -15.19 -4.95 -5.96
C VAL A 68 -15.50 -6.05 -4.93
N ALA A 69 -16.18 -5.69 -3.84
CA ALA A 69 -16.63 -6.62 -2.81
C ALA A 69 -18.12 -6.40 -2.50
N GLU A 70 -18.87 -7.48 -2.27
CA GLU A 70 -20.30 -7.39 -1.95
C GLU A 70 -20.56 -6.93 -0.50
N ARG A 71 -19.61 -7.19 0.40
CA ARG A 71 -19.69 -6.84 1.82
C ARG A 71 -18.33 -6.41 2.38
N VAL A 72 -18.38 -5.75 3.53
CA VAL A 72 -17.18 -5.51 4.36
C VAL A 72 -16.61 -6.87 4.79
N TRP A 73 -15.29 -7.02 4.65
CA TRP A 73 -14.59 -8.21 5.10
C TRP A 73 -14.36 -8.15 6.60
N ALA A 74 -14.61 -9.27 7.29
CA ALA A 74 -14.10 -9.51 8.62
C ALA A 74 -12.59 -9.81 8.54
N ILE A 75 -11.90 -9.69 9.67
CA ILE A 75 -10.47 -10.05 9.74
C ILE A 75 -10.25 -11.53 9.40
N GLY A 76 -11.22 -12.41 9.70
CA GLY A 76 -11.17 -13.82 9.31
C GLY A 76 -11.06 -14.01 7.80
N ASP A 77 -11.90 -13.31 7.01
CA ASP A 77 -11.86 -13.36 5.54
C ASP A 77 -10.47 -12.93 5.01
N LEU A 78 -9.90 -11.88 5.62
CA LEU A 78 -8.58 -11.38 5.25
C LEU A 78 -7.48 -12.42 5.53
N LEU A 79 -7.53 -13.10 6.67
CA LEU A 79 -6.55 -14.12 7.04
C LEU A 79 -6.67 -15.34 6.12
N GLU A 80 -7.88 -15.79 5.84
CA GLU A 80 -8.14 -16.91 4.92
C GLU A 80 -7.60 -16.61 3.52
N ALA A 81 -7.87 -15.40 3.00
CA ALA A 81 -7.33 -14.96 1.71
C ALA A 81 -5.79 -14.85 1.74
N ALA A 82 -5.21 -14.31 2.82
CA ALA A 82 -3.77 -14.14 2.93
C ALA A 82 -3.00 -15.46 3.02
N LEU A 83 -3.61 -16.50 3.59
CA LEU A 83 -3.01 -17.83 3.74
C LEU A 83 -3.22 -18.73 2.51
N SER A 84 -4.28 -18.49 1.73
CA SER A 84 -4.57 -19.27 0.52
C SER A 84 -3.81 -18.78 -0.72
N LEU A 85 -3.38 -17.51 -0.73
CA LEU A 85 -2.65 -16.91 -1.85
C LEU A 85 -1.14 -17.05 -1.69
N GLU A 86 -0.44 -17.20 -2.81
CA GLU A 86 1.02 -17.09 -2.84
C GLU A 86 1.46 -15.66 -2.45
N PRO A 87 2.49 -15.52 -1.59
CA PRO A 87 2.95 -14.21 -1.15
C PRO A 87 3.49 -13.41 -2.33
N ASN A 88 3.27 -12.08 -2.31
CA ASN A 88 3.85 -11.17 -3.29
C ASN A 88 5.39 -11.20 -3.18
N ARG A 89 6.05 -11.74 -4.21
CA ARG A 89 7.51 -11.81 -4.34
C ARG A 89 8.00 -10.69 -5.25
N PRO A 90 8.42 -9.54 -4.70
CA PRO A 90 8.87 -8.42 -5.51
C PRO A 90 10.13 -8.79 -6.30
N VAL A 91 10.07 -8.59 -7.62
CA VAL A 91 11.21 -8.86 -8.51
C VAL A 91 12.30 -7.82 -8.28
N ARG A 92 13.51 -8.29 -7.98
CA ARG A 92 14.69 -7.41 -7.88
C ARG A 92 15.17 -7.02 -9.29
N ILE A 93 14.74 -5.85 -9.76
CA ILE A 93 15.20 -5.31 -11.04
C ILE A 93 16.60 -4.73 -10.86
N LYS A 94 17.61 -5.32 -11.51
CA LYS A 94 18.93 -4.68 -11.67
C LYS A 94 18.83 -3.71 -12.85
N ARG A 95 18.74 -2.41 -12.57
CA ARG A 95 18.90 -1.39 -13.61
C ARG A 95 20.38 -1.10 -13.80
N GLN A 96 20.84 -1.04 -15.05
CA GLN A 96 22.12 -0.42 -15.38
C GLN A 96 21.96 1.08 -15.16
N PHE A 97 22.65 1.63 -14.15
CA PHE A 97 22.74 3.07 -13.99
C PHE A 97 24.05 3.53 -14.64
N THR A 98 23.98 4.59 -15.43
CA THR A 98 25.17 5.30 -15.89
C THR A 98 25.43 6.42 -14.90
N VAL A 99 26.59 6.39 -14.26
CA VAL A 99 27.03 7.51 -13.43
C VAL A 99 27.34 8.67 -14.38
N ILE A 100 26.56 9.74 -14.28
CA ILE A 100 26.95 11.01 -14.91
C ILE A 100 28.02 11.62 -14.00
N ASP A 101 29.22 11.83 -14.53
CA ASP A 101 30.23 12.61 -13.82
C ASP A 101 29.66 14.02 -13.63
N GLY A 102 29.38 14.38 -12.38
CA GLY A 102 28.83 15.68 -12.04
C GLY A 102 29.70 16.77 -12.65
N GLY A 103 29.06 17.72 -13.37
CA GLY A 103 29.76 18.83 -14.00
C GLY A 103 30.72 19.49 -13.01
N LYS A 104 31.97 19.68 -13.44
CA LYS A 104 33.01 20.38 -12.67
C LYS A 104 32.40 21.68 -12.13
N ARG A 105 32.53 21.89 -10.81
CA ARG A 105 32.21 23.17 -10.15
C ARG A 105 32.96 24.33 -10.78
#